data_AF-A0A1C4ZVR7-F1
#
_entry.id   AF-A0A1C4ZVR7-F1
#
_cell.length_a   1.000
_cell.length_b   1.000
_cell.length_c   1.000
_cell.angle_alpha   90.00
_cell.angle_beta   90.00
_cell.angle_gamma   90.00
#
_symmetry.space_group_name_H-M   'P 1'
#
loop_
_entity.id
_entity.type
_entity.pdbx_description
1 polymer ?
#
loop_
_entity_poly.entity_id
_entity_poly.type
_entity_poly.pdbx_seq_one_letter_code
_entity_poly.pdbx_strand_id
1 'polypeptide(L)'
;MSRNTLATRRVVAGLLGVALAVAATLATAPAPATAAPATPVFGSSIDGYAAYDGQEICDPTAKPGLVGFRDLLNSTYGSHTSGIVRDCGSGGTSEHKEGRALDYHFNYYDTAQRADATDVLDWLLATDSHGNKHAMARRLGVMYMIWNNKIWKSYDPSDGWQAYSGSNPHTDHIHFSFSWAGADKRTSWWSGGQVPPEPEDVPVSGDWDNDGVDTVGVFRPSNSTWYLRNTNSGAATSVFKFGHGPSGDIPVVGDWDNDGFDTVGVFRPSNSTFYLTNGTTTTDASFIFGHGASGDRPVAGDWDNDGFDTVGVFRPSNSTWYLTNGTTTTDASFIFGHGASGDRPVAGDWDNDGFDTVGVFRPSNSTWYLTNGTTTTDASFIFGHGASGDVPVVGDWDEDGVDTIGARRPSNNTVYLRNTNSGGPVDIQFIYGI
;
A
#
# COMPACT_ATOMS: atom_id res chain seq x y z
N MET A 1 46.19 -75.58 14.66
CA MET A 1 45.43 -74.30 14.62
C MET A 1 44.92 -74.09 13.19
N SER A 2 43.62 -73.83 13.08
CA SER A 2 42.75 -73.58 11.90
C SER A 2 43.39 -73.17 10.56
N ARG A 3 43.10 -73.83 9.42
CA ARG A 3 41.94 -73.72 8.47
C ARG A 3 42.28 -72.78 7.29
N ASN A 4 42.47 -73.31 6.06
CA ASN A 4 41.51 -73.70 5.00
C ASN A 4 41.31 -72.59 3.94
N THR A 5 41.62 -72.89 2.67
CA THR A 5 41.07 -72.20 1.49
C THR A 5 40.78 -73.22 0.39
N LEU A 6 39.50 -73.26 -0.05
CA LEU A 6 38.97 -74.09 -1.12
C LEU A 6 39.10 -73.42 -2.49
N ALA A 7 39.18 -74.27 -3.51
CA ALA A 7 39.34 -73.96 -4.93
C ALA A 7 38.07 -73.43 -5.61
N THR A 8 38.26 -72.59 -6.63
CA THR A 8 37.21 -72.08 -7.52
C THR A 8 37.35 -72.70 -8.91
N ARG A 9 36.25 -73.18 -9.50
CA ARG A 9 36.18 -73.56 -10.93
C ARG A 9 35.07 -72.75 -11.62
N ARG A 10 35.42 -72.13 -12.74
CA ARG A 10 34.58 -71.27 -13.59
C ARG A 10 33.65 -72.11 -14.47
N VAL A 11 32.43 -71.61 -14.70
CA VAL A 11 31.57 -71.96 -15.83
C VAL A 11 31.18 -70.67 -16.53
N VAL A 12 31.35 -70.62 -17.86
CA VAL A 12 30.94 -69.52 -18.74
C VAL A 12 29.65 -69.94 -19.43
N ALA A 13 28.61 -69.11 -19.36
CA ALA A 13 27.39 -69.24 -20.15
C ALA A 13 27.15 -67.91 -20.89
N GLY A 14 27.03 -67.98 -22.22
CA GLY A 14 26.71 -66.86 -23.09
C GLY A 14 25.21 -66.59 -23.17
N LEU A 15 24.83 -65.34 -23.42
CA LEU A 15 23.46 -64.92 -23.69
C LEU A 15 23.44 -64.02 -24.94
N LEU A 16 22.62 -64.44 -25.91
CA LEU A 16 22.23 -63.69 -27.11
C LEU A 16 21.40 -62.44 -26.72
N GLY A 17 21.78 -61.27 -27.21
CA GLY A 17 20.98 -60.04 -27.13
C GLY A 17 20.16 -59.83 -28.41
N VAL A 18 18.83 -59.72 -28.26
CA VAL A 18 17.90 -59.29 -29.31
C VAL A 18 17.88 -57.76 -29.32
N ALA A 19 18.20 -57.14 -30.46
CA ALA A 19 18.14 -55.69 -30.63
C ALA A 19 16.70 -55.27 -31.02
N LEU A 20 16.01 -54.56 -30.13
CA LEU A 20 14.78 -53.82 -30.44
C LEU A 20 15.16 -52.45 -31.01
N ALA A 21 14.77 -52.16 -32.24
CA ALA A 21 14.85 -50.82 -32.82
C ALA A 21 13.70 -49.96 -32.26
N VAL A 22 14.02 -49.01 -31.38
CA VAL A 22 13.09 -47.98 -30.92
C VAL A 22 13.14 -46.82 -31.92
N ALA A 23 12.04 -46.60 -32.64
CA ALA A 23 11.85 -45.39 -33.43
C ALA A 23 11.61 -44.22 -32.46
N ALA A 24 12.63 -43.40 -32.24
CA ALA A 24 12.50 -42.17 -31.48
C ALA A 24 11.74 -41.13 -32.32
N THR A 25 10.49 -40.85 -31.95
CA THR A 25 9.82 -39.62 -32.38
C THR A 25 10.56 -38.46 -31.74
N LEU A 26 11.34 -37.73 -32.53
CA LEU A 26 11.90 -36.43 -32.14
C LEU A 26 10.72 -35.49 -31.89
N ALA A 27 10.33 -35.36 -30.63
CA ALA A 27 9.54 -34.22 -30.19
C ALA A 27 10.39 -32.98 -30.48
N THR A 28 9.92 -32.13 -31.40
CA THR A 28 10.52 -30.82 -31.63
C THR A 28 10.55 -30.09 -30.29
N ALA A 29 11.75 -29.81 -29.78
CA ALA A 29 11.90 -28.99 -28.59
C ALA A 29 11.15 -27.66 -28.81
N PRO A 30 10.44 -27.13 -27.81
CA PRO A 30 9.80 -25.81 -27.93
C PRO A 30 10.86 -24.79 -28.32
N ALA A 31 10.50 -23.89 -29.24
CA ALA A 31 11.37 -22.78 -29.62
C ALA A 31 11.73 -21.97 -28.36
N PRO A 32 12.99 -21.52 -28.21
CA PRO A 32 13.36 -20.68 -27.09
C PRO A 32 12.64 -19.32 -27.16
N ALA A 33 12.27 -18.83 -25.98
CA ALA A 33 11.84 -17.46 -25.68
C ALA A 33 12.51 -16.36 -26.52
N THR A 34 11.77 -15.35 -26.96
CA THR A 34 12.28 -14.26 -27.82
C THR A 34 12.96 -13.15 -27.00
N ALA A 35 12.36 -12.69 -25.90
CA ALA A 35 12.95 -11.88 -24.82
C ALA A 35 11.84 -11.37 -23.88
N ALA A 36 12.16 -11.15 -22.59
CA ALA A 36 11.28 -10.38 -21.70
C ALA A 36 11.24 -8.89 -22.11
N PRO A 37 10.16 -8.14 -21.80
CA PRO A 37 10.08 -6.72 -22.09
C PRO A 37 11.24 -5.91 -21.47
N ALA A 38 11.68 -4.88 -22.19
CA ALA A 38 12.74 -4.00 -21.71
C ALA A 38 12.33 -3.32 -20.39
N THR A 39 13.13 -3.53 -19.35
CA THR A 39 12.79 -3.15 -17.97
C THR A 39 13.74 -2.06 -17.47
N PRO A 40 13.24 -0.90 -17.02
CA PRO A 40 14.06 0.10 -16.35
C PRO A 40 14.70 -0.45 -15.07
N VAL A 41 15.81 0.16 -14.65
CA VAL A 41 16.41 -0.14 -13.33
C VAL A 41 15.61 0.57 -12.26
N PHE A 42 15.12 -0.18 -11.27
CA PHE A 42 14.33 0.34 -10.16
C PHE A 42 15.06 0.17 -8.82
N GLY A 43 14.75 1.05 -7.87
CA GLY A 43 15.14 0.91 -6.46
C GLY A 43 14.34 -0.19 -5.74
N SER A 44 14.61 -0.36 -4.44
CA SER A 44 13.93 -1.34 -3.58
C SER A 44 12.45 -1.03 -3.37
N SER A 45 12.06 0.25 -3.39
CA SER A 45 10.66 0.70 -3.29
C SER A 45 9.82 0.22 -4.47
N ILE A 46 8.59 -0.20 -4.19
CA ILE A 46 7.67 -0.77 -5.17
C ILE A 46 6.20 -0.52 -4.78
N ASP A 47 5.33 -0.38 -5.78
CA ASP A 47 3.88 -0.27 -5.59
C ASP A 47 3.32 -1.47 -4.84
N GLY A 48 2.23 -1.29 -4.10
CA GLY A 48 1.49 -2.40 -3.51
C GLY A 48 0.93 -3.36 -4.57
N TYR A 49 0.37 -4.48 -4.12
CA TYR A 49 -0.51 -5.25 -5.00
C TYR A 49 -1.77 -4.46 -5.29
N ALA A 50 -2.26 -4.50 -6.52
CA ALA A 50 -3.55 -3.92 -6.87
C ALA A 50 -4.68 -4.67 -6.15
N ALA A 51 -5.51 -3.93 -5.42
CA ALA A 51 -6.76 -4.43 -4.85
C ALA A 51 -7.76 -4.77 -5.97
N TYR A 52 -8.76 -5.60 -5.66
CA TYR A 52 -9.86 -5.83 -6.57
C TYR A 52 -10.73 -4.58 -6.67
N ASP A 53 -10.90 -4.10 -7.89
CA ASP A 53 -11.78 -2.98 -8.23
C ASP A 53 -12.75 -3.43 -9.33
N GLY A 54 -14.02 -3.56 -8.94
CA GLY A 54 -15.08 -3.95 -9.85
C GLY A 54 -15.36 -2.86 -10.87
N GLN A 55 -15.98 -3.21 -11.99
CA GLN A 55 -16.42 -2.18 -12.92
C GLN A 55 -17.59 -1.39 -12.31
N GLU A 56 -17.48 -0.06 -12.27
CA GLU A 56 -18.51 0.84 -11.72
C GLU A 56 -19.01 1.85 -12.75
N ILE A 57 -18.16 2.26 -13.69
CA ILE A 57 -18.47 3.31 -14.65
C ILE A 57 -18.42 2.78 -16.08
N CYS A 58 -18.96 3.57 -17.02
CA CYS A 58 -18.66 3.39 -18.42
C CYS A 58 -17.95 4.61 -18.97
N ASP A 59 -16.68 4.43 -19.29
CA ASP A 59 -15.83 5.39 -19.99
C ASP A 59 -14.99 4.60 -21.02
N PRO A 60 -15.55 4.35 -22.21
CA PRO A 60 -14.94 3.52 -23.24
C PRO A 60 -13.81 4.27 -23.97
N THR A 61 -12.93 4.90 -23.22
CA THR A 61 -11.72 5.55 -23.70
C THR A 61 -10.53 4.74 -23.22
N ALA A 62 -9.67 4.31 -24.15
CA ALA A 62 -8.47 3.55 -23.81
C ALA A 62 -7.60 4.36 -22.85
N LYS A 63 -7.35 3.80 -21.66
CA LYS A 63 -6.58 4.48 -20.62
C LYS A 63 -5.08 4.47 -20.97
N PRO A 64 -4.35 5.55 -20.66
CA PRO A 64 -2.99 5.74 -21.17
C PRO A 64 -2.01 4.64 -20.74
N GLY A 65 -2.21 4.04 -19.56
CA GLY A 65 -1.43 2.90 -19.08
C GLY A 65 -1.59 1.66 -19.95
N LEU A 66 -2.81 1.35 -20.39
CA LEU A 66 -3.10 0.19 -21.25
C LEU A 66 -2.55 0.40 -22.67
N VAL A 67 -2.63 1.64 -23.17
CA VAL A 67 -1.98 2.02 -24.44
C VAL A 67 -0.47 1.82 -24.34
N GLY A 68 0.16 2.34 -23.29
CA GLY A 68 1.60 2.19 -23.07
C GLY A 68 2.03 0.74 -22.89
N PHE A 69 1.24 -0.07 -22.17
CA PHE A 69 1.52 -1.49 -21.97
C PHE A 69 1.40 -2.28 -23.28
N ARG A 70 0.34 -2.05 -24.08
CA ARG A 70 0.21 -2.64 -25.42
C ARG A 70 1.42 -2.28 -26.29
N ASP A 71 1.87 -1.03 -26.27
CA ASP A 71 2.98 -0.59 -27.09
C ASP A 71 4.31 -1.22 -26.65
N LEU A 72 4.51 -1.42 -25.34
CA LEU A 72 5.63 -2.18 -24.79
C LEU A 72 5.61 -3.63 -25.30
N LEU A 73 4.47 -4.31 -25.23
CA LEU A 73 4.33 -5.68 -25.75
C LEU A 73 4.58 -5.74 -27.25
N ASN A 74 4.02 -4.79 -28.02
CA ASN A 74 4.24 -4.70 -29.46
C ASN A 74 5.71 -4.50 -29.82
N SER A 75 6.44 -3.70 -29.02
CA SER A 75 7.87 -3.48 -29.23
C SER A 75 8.74 -4.70 -28.92
N THR A 76 8.25 -5.60 -28.05
CA THR A 76 8.97 -6.80 -27.60
C THR A 76 8.67 -8.00 -28.50
N TYR A 77 7.39 -8.24 -28.79
CA TYR A 77 6.90 -9.46 -29.44
C TYR A 77 6.38 -9.23 -30.87
N GLY A 78 6.57 -8.03 -31.41
CA GLY A 78 5.95 -7.59 -32.66
C GLY A 78 4.47 -7.22 -32.47
N SER A 79 3.83 -6.69 -33.51
CA SER A 79 2.43 -6.26 -33.43
C SER A 79 1.46 -7.44 -33.43
N HIS A 80 0.61 -7.52 -32.41
CA HIS A 80 -0.49 -8.50 -32.32
C HIS A 80 -1.85 -7.81 -32.34
N THR A 81 -2.89 -8.57 -32.71
CA THR A 81 -4.28 -8.13 -32.53
C THR A 81 -4.51 -7.84 -31.05
N SER A 82 -5.06 -6.67 -30.73
CA SER A 82 -5.34 -6.29 -29.36
C SER A 82 -6.61 -5.45 -29.24
N GLY A 83 -7.28 -5.56 -28.09
CA GLY A 83 -8.49 -4.81 -27.78
C GLY A 83 -8.44 -4.23 -26.36
N ILE A 84 -8.61 -2.91 -26.24
CA ILE A 84 -8.67 -2.23 -24.94
C ILE A 84 -10.11 -1.89 -24.55
N VAL A 85 -10.89 -1.37 -25.50
CA VAL A 85 -12.21 -0.81 -25.25
C VAL A 85 -13.32 -1.71 -25.78
N ARG A 86 -14.45 -1.75 -25.06
CA ARG A 86 -15.73 -2.27 -25.55
C ARG A 86 -16.84 -1.25 -25.33
N ASP A 87 -17.83 -1.24 -26.21
CA ASP A 87 -18.99 -0.35 -26.09
C ASP A 87 -19.81 -0.61 -24.81
N CYS A 88 -20.30 0.46 -24.19
CA CYS A 88 -21.10 0.39 -22.95
C CYS A 88 -22.32 -0.53 -23.07
N GLY A 89 -23.00 -0.49 -24.22
CA GLY A 89 -24.22 -1.25 -24.50
C GLY A 89 -23.98 -2.71 -24.88
N SER A 90 -22.72 -3.15 -24.98
CA SER A 90 -22.38 -4.51 -25.40
C SER A 90 -22.14 -5.42 -24.20
N GLY A 91 -22.96 -6.47 -24.05
CA GLY A 91 -22.76 -7.53 -23.06
C GLY A 91 -22.71 -7.05 -21.60
N GLY A 92 -22.44 -7.96 -20.67
CA GLY A 92 -22.44 -7.71 -19.21
C GLY A 92 -21.35 -6.76 -18.70
N THR A 93 -20.98 -6.93 -17.43
CA THR A 93 -19.94 -6.13 -16.76
C THR A 93 -18.54 -6.53 -17.24
N SER A 94 -17.72 -5.57 -17.63
CA SER A 94 -16.34 -5.74 -18.11
C SER A 94 -15.53 -4.44 -18.02
N GLU A 95 -14.29 -4.55 -17.55
CA GLU A 95 -13.29 -3.49 -17.42
C GLU A 95 -12.84 -2.88 -18.76
N HIS A 96 -13.13 -3.57 -19.88
CA HIS A 96 -13.00 -2.98 -21.21
C HIS A 96 -13.92 -1.78 -21.42
N LYS A 97 -15.04 -1.69 -20.68
CA LYS A 97 -15.96 -0.53 -20.73
C LYS A 97 -15.42 0.69 -19.99
N GLU A 98 -14.37 0.51 -19.19
CA GLU A 98 -13.64 1.57 -18.50
C GLU A 98 -12.29 1.86 -19.20
N GLY A 99 -11.97 1.10 -20.25
CA GLY A 99 -10.72 1.20 -21.00
C GLY A 99 -9.48 0.78 -20.21
N ARG A 100 -9.67 0.05 -19.11
CA ARG A 100 -8.59 -0.41 -18.20
C ARG A 100 -8.27 -1.90 -18.30
N ALA A 101 -8.76 -2.57 -19.34
CA ALA A 101 -8.40 -3.94 -19.68
C ALA A 101 -7.73 -4.01 -21.07
N LEU A 102 -6.96 -5.06 -21.29
CA LEU A 102 -6.31 -5.36 -22.56
C LEU A 102 -6.44 -6.86 -22.87
N ASP A 103 -7.08 -7.17 -23.99
CA ASP A 103 -7.02 -8.48 -24.63
C ASP A 103 -5.87 -8.44 -25.63
N TYR A 104 -4.74 -9.09 -25.33
CA TYR A 104 -3.57 -9.16 -26.23
C TYR A 104 -3.46 -10.57 -26.81
N HIS A 105 -3.58 -10.70 -28.13
CA HIS A 105 -3.72 -12.02 -28.75
C HIS A 105 -2.40 -12.78 -28.77
N PHE A 106 -2.44 -13.95 -28.15
CA PHE A 106 -1.48 -15.04 -28.31
C PHE A 106 -2.32 -16.31 -28.45
N ASN A 107 -2.02 -17.15 -29.43
CA ASN A 107 -2.68 -18.42 -29.62
C ASN A 107 -1.97 -19.49 -28.79
N TYR A 108 -2.65 -20.01 -27.76
CA TYR A 108 -2.10 -21.04 -26.89
C TYR A 108 -1.68 -22.30 -27.64
N TYR A 109 -2.30 -22.63 -28.78
CA TYR A 109 -1.96 -23.82 -29.55
C TYR A 109 -0.76 -23.60 -30.49
N ASP A 110 -0.40 -22.34 -30.74
CA ASP A 110 0.83 -22.01 -31.45
C ASP A 110 2.02 -22.05 -30.48
N THR A 111 3.06 -22.83 -30.81
CA THR A 111 4.18 -23.05 -29.89
C THR A 111 5.06 -21.80 -29.71
N ALA A 112 5.18 -20.93 -30.72
CA ALA A 112 5.97 -19.70 -30.61
C ALA A 112 5.20 -18.66 -29.79
N GLN A 113 3.91 -18.43 -30.10
CA GLN A 113 3.09 -17.48 -29.35
C GLN A 113 2.87 -17.90 -27.91
N ARG A 114 2.75 -19.22 -27.63
CA ARG A 114 2.71 -19.73 -26.25
C ARG A 114 4.02 -19.49 -25.50
N ALA A 115 5.17 -19.52 -26.17
CA ALA A 115 6.46 -19.18 -25.56
C ALA A 115 6.53 -17.68 -25.22
N ASP A 116 6.17 -16.79 -26.15
CA ASP A 116 6.11 -15.34 -25.92
C ASP A 116 5.11 -14.99 -24.79
N ALA A 117 3.95 -15.65 -24.76
CA ALA A 117 2.98 -15.54 -23.68
C ALA A 117 3.55 -15.99 -22.32
N THR A 118 4.40 -17.01 -22.31
CA THR A 118 5.06 -17.47 -21.08
C THR A 118 6.09 -16.44 -20.61
N ASP A 119 6.87 -15.87 -21.53
CA ASP A 119 7.89 -14.85 -21.23
C ASP A 119 7.29 -13.62 -20.54
N VAL A 120 6.19 -13.08 -21.08
CA VAL A 120 5.53 -11.90 -20.48
C VAL A 120 4.95 -12.21 -19.10
N LEU A 121 4.35 -13.38 -18.91
CA LEU A 121 3.77 -13.77 -17.62
C LEU A 121 4.85 -14.03 -16.57
N ASP A 122 5.93 -14.72 -16.95
CA ASP A 122 7.08 -14.95 -16.07
C ASP A 122 7.77 -13.63 -15.71
N TRP A 123 7.91 -12.71 -16.66
CA TRP A 123 8.44 -11.37 -16.41
C TRP A 123 7.57 -10.55 -15.45
N LEU A 124 6.24 -10.57 -15.64
CA LEU A 124 5.29 -9.91 -14.74
C LEU A 124 5.37 -10.46 -13.31
N LEU A 125 5.53 -11.78 -13.19
CA LEU A 125 5.47 -12.51 -11.92
C LEU A 125 6.84 -12.73 -11.27
N ALA A 126 7.93 -12.35 -11.92
CA ALA A 126 9.29 -12.50 -11.39
C ALA A 126 9.50 -11.74 -10.08
N THR A 127 10.42 -12.26 -9.26
CA THR A 127 10.96 -11.53 -8.10
C THR A 127 12.13 -10.66 -8.59
N ASP A 128 12.13 -9.37 -8.25
CA ASP A 128 13.22 -8.47 -8.64
C ASP A 128 14.50 -8.68 -7.78
N SER A 129 15.56 -7.95 -8.12
CA SER A 129 16.85 -8.02 -7.42
C SER A 129 16.80 -7.58 -5.96
N HIS A 130 15.72 -6.93 -5.52
CA HIS A 130 15.51 -6.45 -4.16
C HIS A 130 14.60 -7.39 -3.35
N GLY A 131 14.22 -8.54 -3.92
CA GLY A 131 13.35 -9.51 -3.28
C GLY A 131 11.86 -9.20 -3.39
N ASN A 132 11.47 -8.20 -4.20
CA ASN A 132 10.05 -7.88 -4.41
C ASN A 132 9.41 -8.91 -5.33
N LYS A 133 8.49 -9.71 -4.81
CA LYS A 133 7.71 -10.68 -5.60
C LYS A 133 6.74 -9.98 -6.56
N HIS A 134 6.51 -10.60 -7.72
CA HIS A 134 5.59 -10.15 -8.76
C HIS A 134 5.86 -8.69 -9.18
N ALA A 135 7.13 -8.35 -9.36
CA ALA A 135 7.58 -6.97 -9.37
C ALA A 135 6.92 -6.16 -10.49
N MET A 136 6.95 -6.66 -11.73
CA MET A 136 6.43 -5.90 -12.86
C MET A 136 4.90 -5.86 -12.89
N ALA A 137 4.22 -6.90 -12.42
CA ALA A 137 2.76 -6.85 -12.21
C ALA A 137 2.37 -5.72 -11.26
N ARG A 138 3.07 -5.56 -10.13
CA ARG A 138 2.85 -4.47 -9.17
C ARG A 138 3.19 -3.11 -9.77
N ARG A 139 4.37 -2.98 -10.39
CA ARG A 139 4.83 -1.70 -10.98
C ARG A 139 3.96 -1.20 -12.11
N LEU A 140 3.37 -2.08 -12.91
CA LEU A 140 2.43 -1.70 -13.98
C LEU A 140 1.00 -1.45 -13.47
N GLY A 141 0.67 -1.91 -12.25
CA GLY A 141 -0.68 -1.85 -11.71
C GLY A 141 -1.62 -2.92 -12.27
N VAL A 142 -1.12 -4.12 -12.55
CA VAL A 142 -1.94 -5.27 -12.98
C VAL A 142 -2.80 -5.74 -11.81
N MET A 143 -4.12 -5.83 -12.01
CA MET A 143 -5.10 -6.29 -11.03
C MET A 143 -5.34 -7.79 -11.13
N TYR A 144 -5.55 -8.31 -12.35
CA TYR A 144 -5.59 -9.74 -12.62
C TYR A 144 -5.20 -10.05 -14.07
N MET A 145 -4.86 -11.31 -14.32
CA MET A 145 -4.55 -11.83 -15.64
C MET A 145 -5.25 -13.15 -15.88
N ILE A 146 -5.77 -13.38 -17.08
CA ILE A 146 -6.43 -14.63 -17.47
C ILE A 146 -5.75 -15.20 -18.71
N TRP A 147 -5.33 -16.46 -18.62
CA TRP A 147 -4.68 -17.17 -19.72
C TRP A 147 -4.96 -18.67 -19.64
N ASN A 148 -5.43 -19.26 -20.75
CA ASN A 148 -5.66 -20.69 -20.92
C ASN A 148 -6.39 -21.35 -19.73
N ASN A 149 -7.62 -20.89 -19.46
CA ASN A 149 -8.48 -21.37 -18.36
C ASN A 149 -7.86 -21.20 -16.97
N LYS A 150 -6.95 -20.25 -16.79
CA LYS A 150 -6.39 -19.90 -15.49
C LYS A 150 -6.45 -18.41 -15.25
N ILE A 151 -6.57 -18.02 -13.98
CA ILE A 151 -6.54 -16.64 -13.52
C ILE A 151 -5.48 -16.46 -12.43
N TRP A 152 -4.70 -15.39 -12.51
CA TRP A 152 -3.84 -14.92 -11.44
C TRP A 152 -4.36 -13.56 -10.95
N LYS A 153 -4.37 -13.34 -9.65
CA LYS A 153 -5.00 -12.18 -8.99
C LYS A 153 -3.98 -11.47 -8.11
N SER A 154 -3.76 -10.17 -8.34
CA SER A 154 -2.87 -9.37 -7.48
C SER A 154 -3.37 -9.27 -6.05
N TYR A 155 -4.68 -9.27 -5.84
CA TYR A 155 -5.31 -9.14 -4.53
C TYR A 155 -5.32 -10.45 -3.71
N ASP A 156 -4.98 -11.60 -4.33
CA ASP A 156 -4.76 -12.89 -3.65
C ASP A 156 -3.47 -13.57 -4.17
N PRO A 157 -2.30 -12.93 -4.08
CA PRO A 157 -1.13 -13.35 -4.85
C PRO A 157 -0.50 -14.65 -4.34
N SER A 158 -0.80 -15.05 -3.10
CA SER A 158 -0.36 -16.32 -2.50
C SER A 158 -1.01 -17.55 -3.13
N ASP A 159 -2.19 -17.38 -3.73
CA ASP A 159 -2.91 -18.48 -4.38
C ASP A 159 -2.23 -18.89 -5.70
N GLY A 160 -1.41 -18.01 -6.28
CA GLY A 160 -0.83 -18.22 -7.60
C GLY A 160 -1.90 -18.34 -8.70
N TRP A 161 -1.62 -19.13 -9.74
CA TRP A 161 -2.58 -19.37 -10.82
C TRP A 161 -3.70 -20.32 -10.36
N GLN A 162 -4.93 -19.84 -10.40
CA GLN A 162 -6.14 -20.57 -10.07
C GLN A 162 -6.89 -20.99 -11.33
N ALA A 163 -7.77 -21.99 -11.23
CA ALA A 163 -8.63 -22.38 -12.33
C ALA A 163 -9.63 -21.26 -12.66
N TYR A 164 -9.86 -21.00 -13.94
CA TYR A 164 -10.83 -20.03 -14.44
C TYR A 164 -11.92 -20.75 -15.24
N SER A 165 -13.18 -20.45 -14.93
CA SER A 165 -14.37 -21.11 -15.48
C SER A 165 -15.35 -20.15 -16.18
N GLY A 166 -14.90 -18.94 -16.50
CA GLY A 166 -15.72 -17.97 -17.24
C GLY A 166 -15.98 -18.39 -18.68
N SER A 167 -16.88 -17.66 -19.35
CA SER A 167 -17.43 -18.04 -20.66
C SER A 167 -16.42 -18.10 -21.81
N ASN A 168 -15.35 -17.32 -21.73
CA ASN A 168 -14.23 -17.38 -22.68
C ASN A 168 -13.04 -18.10 -22.02
N PRO A 169 -12.50 -19.19 -22.61
CA PRO A 169 -11.38 -19.92 -22.02
C PRO A 169 -10.02 -19.19 -22.11
N HIS A 170 -9.94 -18.05 -22.80
CA HIS A 170 -8.72 -17.25 -23.00
C HIS A 170 -7.57 -18.08 -23.59
N THR A 171 -7.86 -18.89 -24.61
CA THR A 171 -6.86 -19.71 -25.31
C THR A 171 -6.32 -19.03 -26.57
N ASP A 172 -6.91 -17.91 -26.98
CA ASP A 172 -6.56 -17.12 -28.16
C ASP A 172 -6.02 -15.71 -27.82
N HIS A 173 -6.06 -15.33 -26.54
CA HIS A 173 -5.48 -14.10 -26.01
C HIS A 173 -5.20 -14.20 -24.51
N ILE A 174 -4.27 -13.39 -24.02
CA ILE A 174 -4.16 -13.09 -22.59
C ILE A 174 -5.05 -11.88 -22.32
N HIS A 175 -5.89 -11.98 -21.29
CA HIS A 175 -6.61 -10.83 -20.76
C HIS A 175 -5.85 -10.26 -19.57
N PHE A 176 -5.56 -8.96 -19.62
CA PHE A 176 -4.99 -8.19 -18.52
C PHE A 176 -6.00 -7.17 -18.04
N SER A 177 -6.24 -7.11 -16.74
CA SER A 177 -7.02 -6.04 -16.10
C SER A 177 -6.10 -5.22 -15.19
N PHE A 178 -6.23 -3.90 -15.22
CA PHE A 178 -5.40 -2.96 -14.46
C PHE A 178 -6.24 -2.27 -13.38
N SER A 179 -5.56 -1.88 -12.29
CA SER A 179 -6.08 -0.90 -11.34
C SER A 179 -6.18 0.47 -12.01
N TRP A 180 -6.96 1.39 -11.43
CA TRP A 180 -6.97 2.79 -11.87
C TRP A 180 -5.59 3.44 -11.85
N ALA A 181 -4.77 3.13 -10.83
CA ALA A 181 -3.41 3.64 -10.74
C ALA A 181 -2.57 3.19 -11.96
N GLY A 182 -2.60 1.91 -12.31
CA GLY A 182 -1.91 1.41 -13.50
C GLY A 182 -2.47 1.99 -14.80
N ALA A 183 -3.80 2.04 -14.92
CA ALA A 183 -4.51 2.54 -16.09
C ALA A 183 -4.22 4.03 -16.38
N ASP A 184 -4.09 4.85 -15.33
CA ASP A 184 -3.86 6.30 -15.43
C ASP A 184 -2.37 6.69 -15.36
N LYS A 185 -1.47 5.71 -15.43
CA LYS A 185 -0.01 5.92 -15.31
C LYS A 185 0.45 6.52 -13.98
N ARG A 186 -0.18 6.10 -12.88
CA ARG A 186 0.11 6.50 -11.50
C ARG A 186 0.77 5.37 -10.70
N THR A 187 1.71 4.64 -11.29
CA THR A 187 2.49 3.60 -10.60
C THR A 187 3.97 3.79 -10.88
N SER A 188 4.85 3.15 -10.10
CA SER A 188 6.31 3.34 -10.21
C SER A 188 6.90 3.02 -11.59
N TRP A 189 6.23 2.21 -12.41
CA TRP A 189 6.62 2.00 -13.81
C TRP A 189 6.60 3.31 -14.61
N TRP A 190 5.61 4.16 -14.37
CA TRP A 190 5.35 5.37 -15.15
C TRP A 190 6.03 6.62 -14.57
N SER A 191 6.39 6.59 -13.30
CA SER A 191 7.01 7.70 -12.54
C SER A 191 8.51 7.53 -12.34
N GLY A 192 9.20 6.79 -13.21
CA GLY A 192 10.66 6.63 -13.12
C GLY A 192 11.13 5.89 -11.87
N GLY A 193 10.30 4.99 -11.34
CA GLY A 193 10.60 4.17 -10.18
C GLY A 193 10.17 4.75 -8.83
N GLN A 194 9.71 5.99 -8.79
CA GLN A 194 9.14 6.58 -7.57
C GLN A 194 7.75 6.00 -7.33
N VAL A 195 7.46 5.49 -6.13
CA VAL A 195 6.12 4.99 -5.83
C VAL A 195 5.24 6.22 -5.56
N PRO A 196 4.24 6.52 -6.41
CA PRO A 196 3.45 7.72 -6.21
C PRO A 196 2.58 7.58 -4.95
N PRO A 197 2.24 8.71 -4.31
CA PRO A 197 1.26 8.72 -3.23
C PRO A 197 -0.14 8.53 -3.78
N GLU A 198 -0.97 7.82 -3.02
CA GLU A 198 -2.36 7.58 -3.34
C GLU A 198 -3.27 8.55 -2.56
N PRO A 199 -4.45 8.93 -3.08
CA PRO A 199 -5.35 9.86 -2.38
C PRO A 199 -5.71 9.42 -0.95
N GLU A 200 -5.77 8.11 -0.71
CA GLU A 200 -6.08 7.48 0.59
C GLU A 200 -4.97 7.59 1.65
N ASP A 201 -3.75 7.96 1.24
CA ASP A 201 -2.60 8.05 2.13
C ASP A 201 -2.90 9.02 3.30
N VAL A 202 -2.77 8.54 4.54
CA VAL A 202 -3.01 9.34 5.75
C VAL A 202 -1.67 9.87 6.26
N PRO A 203 -1.46 11.19 6.36
CA PRO A 203 -0.23 11.73 6.94
C PRO A 203 -0.17 11.40 8.43
N VAL A 204 1.03 11.09 8.89
CA VAL A 204 1.39 10.94 10.31
C VAL A 204 2.69 11.69 10.55
N SER A 205 3.09 11.84 11.80
CA SER A 205 4.32 12.52 12.23
C SER A 205 4.80 11.88 13.51
N GLY A 206 6.10 12.05 13.76
CA GLY A 206 6.82 11.54 14.90
C GLY A 206 8.32 11.69 14.69
N ASP A 207 9.08 11.60 15.76
CA ASP A 207 10.53 11.52 15.80
C ASP A 207 10.96 10.06 15.61
N TRP A 208 11.18 9.68 14.35
CA TRP A 208 11.51 8.31 13.98
C TRP A 208 12.96 7.92 14.28
N ASP A 209 13.84 8.89 14.53
CA ASP A 209 15.28 8.68 14.73
C ASP A 209 15.88 9.32 15.98
N ASN A 210 15.02 9.82 16.87
CA ASN A 210 15.36 10.38 18.18
C ASN A 210 16.35 11.53 18.04
N ASP A 211 16.07 12.44 17.10
CA ASP A 211 16.84 13.66 16.88
C ASP A 211 16.15 14.93 17.39
N GLY A 212 14.96 14.78 17.97
CA GLY A 212 14.11 15.84 18.51
C GLY A 212 13.23 16.53 17.47
N VAL A 213 13.28 16.12 16.19
CA VAL A 213 12.50 16.72 15.11
C VAL A 213 11.45 15.75 14.58
N ASP A 214 10.19 16.16 14.68
CA ASP A 214 9.12 15.45 14.03
C ASP A 214 9.20 15.57 12.52
N THR A 215 8.99 14.43 11.86
CA THR A 215 9.01 14.36 10.40
C THR A 215 7.82 13.59 9.88
N VAL A 216 7.26 14.05 8.75
CA VAL A 216 5.97 13.52 8.31
C VAL A 216 6.12 12.15 7.64
N GLY A 217 5.47 11.12 8.15
CA GLY A 217 5.26 9.82 7.48
C GLY A 217 3.90 9.73 6.77
N VAL A 218 3.62 8.58 6.14
CA VAL A 218 2.27 8.20 5.68
C VAL A 218 1.96 6.75 5.98
N PHE A 219 0.71 6.52 6.35
CA PHE A 219 0.08 5.21 6.32
C PHE A 219 -0.83 5.08 5.09
N ARG A 220 -0.65 3.99 4.33
CA ARG A 220 -1.50 3.61 3.20
C ARG A 220 -2.51 2.54 3.62
N PRO A 221 -3.80 2.88 3.79
CA PRO A 221 -4.78 1.94 4.34
C PRO A 221 -5.06 0.72 3.45
N SER A 222 -5.05 0.85 2.12
CA SER A 222 -5.41 -0.27 1.22
C SER A 222 -4.54 -1.52 1.39
N ASN A 223 -3.33 -1.36 1.90
CA ASN A 223 -2.36 -2.45 2.00
C ASN A 223 -1.54 -2.45 3.31
N SER A 224 -1.95 -1.62 4.27
CA SER A 224 -1.34 -1.43 5.59
C SER A 224 0.16 -1.09 5.54
N THR A 225 0.58 -0.31 4.54
CA THR A 225 2.00 0.06 4.38
C THR A 225 2.29 1.41 5.00
N TRP A 226 3.34 1.47 5.80
CA TRP A 226 3.90 2.68 6.38
C TRP A 226 5.11 3.12 5.56
N TYR A 227 5.21 4.43 5.36
CA TYR A 227 6.30 5.11 4.68
C TYR A 227 6.77 6.22 5.62
N LEU A 228 7.87 6.00 6.33
CA LEU A 228 8.42 6.97 7.29
C LEU A 228 9.69 7.60 6.71
N ARG A 229 10.02 8.81 7.14
CA ARG A 229 11.20 9.54 6.68
C ARG A 229 11.72 10.45 7.77
N ASN A 230 13.03 10.43 7.97
CA ASN A 230 13.72 11.21 8.98
C ASN A 230 13.99 12.67 8.54
N THR A 231 13.43 13.10 7.41
CA THR A 231 13.49 14.51 7.01
C THR A 231 12.21 14.88 6.28
N ASN A 232 11.80 16.15 6.38
CA ASN A 232 10.70 16.72 5.61
C ASN A 232 11.08 16.99 4.13
N SER A 233 11.85 16.08 3.53
CA SER A 233 12.28 16.10 2.13
C SER A 233 12.67 14.70 1.64
N GLY A 234 12.72 14.48 0.32
CA GLY A 234 13.21 13.23 -0.25
C GLY A 234 12.29 12.02 -0.07
N ALA A 235 12.85 10.85 -0.39
CA ALA A 235 12.20 9.54 -0.35
C ALA A 235 12.06 8.98 1.07
N ALA A 236 11.17 8.00 1.27
CA ALA A 236 11.00 7.31 2.54
C ALA A 236 12.30 6.61 2.98
N THR A 237 12.70 6.79 4.25
CA THR A 237 13.85 6.09 4.85
C THR A 237 13.46 4.69 5.32
N SER A 238 12.19 4.49 5.70
CA SER A 238 11.65 3.22 6.17
C SER A 238 10.32 2.91 5.50
N VAL A 239 10.19 1.68 4.98
CA VAL A 239 8.97 1.19 4.34
C VAL A 239 8.65 -0.22 4.83
N PHE A 240 7.51 -0.39 5.49
CA PHE A 240 7.13 -1.67 6.08
C PHE A 240 5.62 -1.81 6.18
N LYS A 241 5.14 -2.99 6.59
CA LYS A 241 3.71 -3.26 6.75
C LYS A 241 3.38 -3.56 8.20
N PHE A 242 2.43 -2.81 8.73
CA PHE A 242 1.88 -3.01 10.06
C PHE A 242 0.39 -2.68 10.06
N GLY A 243 -0.42 -3.55 10.65
CA GLY A 243 -1.88 -3.62 10.49
C GLY A 243 -2.31 -4.88 9.75
N HIS A 244 -3.61 -5.22 9.78
CA HIS A 244 -4.07 -6.55 9.33
C HIS A 244 -4.82 -6.56 7.98
N GLY A 245 -4.38 -5.76 7.00
CA GLY A 245 -4.90 -5.77 5.62
C GLY A 245 -6.06 -4.79 5.39
N PRO A 246 -6.85 -4.95 4.29
CA PRO A 246 -7.79 -3.91 3.80
C PRO A 246 -9.02 -3.63 4.68
N SER A 247 -9.01 -4.05 5.95
CA SER A 247 -9.95 -3.51 6.95
C SER A 247 -9.52 -2.09 7.29
N GLY A 248 -10.45 -1.13 7.30
CA GLY A 248 -10.24 0.31 7.51
C GLY A 248 -9.65 0.71 8.87
N ASP A 249 -8.47 0.19 9.16
CA ASP A 249 -7.57 0.56 10.24
C ASP A 249 -7.15 2.02 10.04
N ILE A 250 -7.08 2.78 11.13
CA ILE A 250 -6.73 4.20 11.16
C ILE A 250 -5.38 4.31 11.88
N PRO A 251 -4.39 5.02 11.33
CA PRO A 251 -3.08 5.10 11.95
C PRO A 251 -3.12 5.93 13.24
N VAL A 252 -2.23 5.60 14.17
CA VAL A 252 -1.90 6.38 15.36
C VAL A 252 -0.39 6.26 15.59
N VAL A 253 0.26 7.27 16.14
CA VAL A 253 1.71 7.32 16.38
C VAL A 253 1.95 7.87 17.77
N GLY A 254 3.01 7.41 18.42
CA GLY A 254 3.48 7.91 19.71
C GLY A 254 4.69 7.13 20.21
N ASP A 255 5.35 7.65 21.23
CA ASP A 255 6.37 6.97 22.04
C ASP A 255 5.70 6.07 23.09
N TRP A 256 5.46 4.80 22.71
CA TRP A 256 4.74 3.85 23.56
C TRP A 256 5.58 3.30 24.73
N ASP A 257 6.91 3.44 24.71
CA ASP A 257 7.80 2.90 25.75
C ASP A 257 8.79 3.89 26.38
N ASN A 258 8.63 5.18 26.08
CA ASN A 258 9.39 6.30 26.66
C ASN A 258 10.89 6.14 26.42
N ASP A 259 11.25 5.81 25.17
CA ASP A 259 12.64 5.71 24.72
C ASP A 259 13.07 6.88 23.82
N GLY A 260 12.16 7.82 23.57
CA GLY A 260 12.30 9.00 22.73
C GLY A 260 12.09 8.73 21.24
N PHE A 261 11.69 7.52 20.84
CA PHE A 261 11.31 7.23 19.45
C PHE A 261 9.80 7.14 19.31
N ASP A 262 9.26 7.91 18.39
CA ASP A 262 7.89 7.69 17.93
C ASP A 262 7.78 6.41 17.11
N THR A 263 6.76 5.62 17.41
CA THR A 263 6.50 4.36 16.71
C THR A 263 5.04 4.20 16.36
N VAL A 264 4.76 3.21 15.51
CA VAL A 264 3.47 3.16 14.80
C VAL A 264 2.43 2.30 15.50
N GLY A 265 1.17 2.68 15.32
CA GLY A 265 0.01 1.96 15.79
C GLY A 265 -1.14 2.01 14.79
N VAL A 266 -2.10 1.09 14.92
CA VAL A 266 -3.37 1.16 14.21
C VAL A 266 -4.54 0.98 15.16
N PHE A 267 -5.58 1.81 14.98
CA PHE A 267 -6.88 1.61 15.57
C PHE A 267 -7.81 0.95 14.57
N ARG A 268 -8.46 -0.14 15.00
CA ARG A 268 -9.47 -0.84 14.23
C ARG A 268 -10.87 -0.44 14.67
N PRO A 269 -11.63 0.33 13.86
CA PRO A 269 -12.95 0.78 14.28
C PRO A 269 -13.98 -0.34 14.43
N SER A 270 -13.85 -1.44 13.69
CA SER A 270 -14.84 -2.53 13.68
C SER A 270 -14.95 -3.30 15.00
N ASN A 271 -13.91 -3.25 15.84
CA ASN A 271 -13.87 -3.87 17.16
C ASN A 271 -13.21 -2.99 18.24
N SER A 272 -12.94 -1.72 17.90
CA SER A 272 -12.36 -0.71 18.80
C SER A 272 -11.04 -1.12 19.42
N THR A 273 -10.24 -1.87 18.66
CA THR A 273 -8.97 -2.42 19.14
C THR A 273 -7.82 -1.55 18.64
N PHE A 274 -6.96 -1.13 19.56
CA PHE A 274 -5.65 -0.59 19.23
C PHE A 274 -4.64 -1.74 19.10
N TYR A 275 -3.77 -1.64 18.11
CA TYR A 275 -2.61 -2.50 17.91
C TYR A 275 -1.38 -1.59 17.80
N LEU A 276 -0.47 -1.66 18.76
CA LEU A 276 0.72 -0.80 18.86
C LEU A 276 1.98 -1.65 18.66
N THR A 277 3.04 -1.03 18.14
CA THR A 277 4.36 -1.68 18.01
C THR A 277 5.50 -0.68 18.18
N ASN A 278 6.58 -1.12 18.83
CA ASN A 278 7.88 -0.42 18.86
C ASN A 278 8.84 -0.98 17.79
N GLY A 279 8.33 -1.82 16.90
CA GLY A 279 9.02 -2.40 15.77
C GLY A 279 8.32 -2.06 14.46
N THR A 280 8.42 -2.97 13.48
CA THR A 280 7.91 -2.70 12.12
C THR A 280 6.86 -3.71 11.64
N THR A 281 6.70 -4.87 12.28
CA THR A 281 5.84 -5.94 11.72
C THR A 281 5.07 -6.77 12.75
N THR A 282 5.39 -6.68 14.04
CA THR A 282 4.77 -7.48 15.10
C THR A 282 3.99 -6.59 16.03
N THR A 283 2.79 -7.00 16.45
CA THR A 283 2.06 -6.28 17.48
C THR A 283 2.68 -6.56 18.85
N ASP A 284 3.11 -5.51 19.55
CA ASP A 284 3.69 -5.59 20.90
C ASP A 284 2.59 -5.42 21.97
N ALA A 285 1.61 -4.55 21.71
CA ALA A 285 0.44 -4.36 22.56
C ALA A 285 -0.86 -4.34 21.74
N SER A 286 -1.92 -4.95 22.28
CA SER A 286 -3.28 -4.77 21.74
C SER A 286 -4.35 -4.81 22.82
N PHE A 287 -5.31 -3.89 22.72
CA PHE A 287 -6.35 -3.72 23.71
C PHE A 287 -7.57 -2.99 23.13
N ILE A 288 -8.72 -3.13 23.79
CA ILE A 288 -9.97 -2.50 23.37
C ILE A 288 -10.17 -1.20 24.17
N PHE A 289 -10.42 -0.10 23.47
CA PHE A 289 -10.69 1.20 24.08
C PHE A 289 -11.75 1.98 23.29
N GLY A 290 -12.57 2.80 23.97
CA GLY A 290 -13.58 3.67 23.34
C GLY A 290 -15.03 3.14 23.25
N HIS A 291 -15.32 1.92 23.71
CA HIS A 291 -16.66 1.28 23.69
C HIS A 291 -17.35 1.17 22.30
N GLY A 292 -16.65 1.44 21.20
CA GLY A 292 -17.04 1.05 19.85
C GLY A 292 -18.25 1.70 19.24
N ALA A 293 -18.44 2.99 19.49
CA ALA A 293 -19.35 3.75 18.65
C ALA A 293 -18.77 3.85 17.24
N SER A 294 -19.63 3.64 16.24
CA SER A 294 -19.24 3.81 14.85
C SER A 294 -18.79 5.25 14.61
N GLY A 295 -17.60 5.42 14.04
CA GLY A 295 -17.03 6.71 13.68
C GLY A 295 -16.09 7.33 14.72
N ASP A 296 -15.82 6.64 15.84
CA ASP A 296 -14.74 7.02 16.76
C ASP A 296 -13.39 7.09 16.01
N ARG A 297 -12.58 8.11 16.30
CA ARG A 297 -11.28 8.39 15.66
C ARG A 297 -10.17 8.34 16.70
N PRO A 298 -9.04 7.65 16.43
CA PRO A 298 -7.95 7.56 17.38
C PRO A 298 -7.20 8.89 17.50
N VAL A 299 -6.53 9.07 18.63
CA VAL A 299 -5.51 10.07 18.88
C VAL A 299 -4.49 9.45 19.86
N ALA A 300 -3.29 10.00 19.96
CA ALA A 300 -2.32 9.66 20.99
C ALA A 300 -1.62 10.94 21.47
N GLY A 301 -1.02 10.86 22.65
CA GLY A 301 -0.22 11.90 23.26
C GLY A 301 0.10 11.59 24.73
N ASP A 302 1.03 12.34 25.31
CA ASP A 302 1.41 12.33 26.72
C ASP A 302 0.45 13.22 27.54
N TRP A 303 -0.66 12.62 27.98
CA TRP A 303 -1.71 13.35 28.68
C TRP A 303 -1.37 13.72 30.13
N ASP A 304 -0.35 13.10 30.74
CA ASP A 304 0.02 13.32 32.15
C ASP A 304 1.50 13.67 32.40
N ASN A 305 2.25 13.95 31.33
CA ASN A 305 3.63 14.41 31.34
C ASN A 305 4.54 13.43 32.09
N ASP A 306 4.41 12.15 31.75
CA ASP A 306 5.26 11.07 32.26
C ASP A 306 6.26 10.53 31.22
N GLY A 307 6.20 11.08 30.00
CA GLY A 307 7.00 10.74 28.83
C GLY A 307 6.48 9.56 28.03
N PHE A 308 5.35 8.95 28.41
CA PHE A 308 4.71 7.91 27.60
C PHE A 308 3.53 8.47 26.84
N ASP A 309 3.52 8.25 25.52
CA ASP A 309 2.31 8.44 24.76
C ASP A 309 1.30 7.35 25.04
N THR A 310 0.06 7.78 25.20
CA THR A 310 -1.06 6.87 25.42
C THR A 310 -2.25 7.26 24.55
N VAL A 311 -3.17 6.33 24.34
CA VAL A 311 -4.19 6.49 23.29
C VAL A 311 -5.46 7.16 23.81
N GLY A 312 -6.17 7.79 22.87
CA GLY A 312 -7.50 8.32 23.08
C GLY A 312 -8.42 8.04 21.90
N VAL A 313 -9.71 8.31 22.08
CA VAL A 313 -10.68 8.39 20.97
C VAL A 313 -11.48 9.69 21.03
N PHE A 314 -11.60 10.34 19.88
CA PHE A 314 -12.56 11.40 19.64
C PHE A 314 -13.81 10.83 18.99
N ARG A 315 -14.98 11.16 19.56
CA ARG A 315 -16.29 10.78 19.04
C ARG A 315 -16.93 11.97 18.32
N PRO A 316 -16.95 12.01 16.98
CA PRO A 316 -17.45 13.16 16.25
C PRO A 316 -18.96 13.40 16.44
N SER A 317 -19.74 12.34 16.71
CA SER A 317 -21.21 12.43 16.83
C SER A 317 -21.71 13.30 17.98
N ASN A 318 -20.86 13.52 19.00
CA ASN A 318 -21.16 14.35 20.16
C ASN A 318 -19.96 15.19 20.64
N SER A 319 -18.88 15.25 19.84
CA SER A 319 -17.64 15.95 20.16
C SER A 319 -17.01 15.57 21.49
N THR A 320 -17.19 14.33 21.93
CA THR A 320 -16.64 13.85 23.19
C THR A 320 -15.28 13.21 22.97
N TRP A 321 -14.31 13.58 23.79
CA TRP A 321 -13.01 12.96 23.91
C TRP A 321 -13.02 11.95 25.04
N TYR A 322 -12.34 10.83 24.83
CA TYR A 322 -12.08 9.81 25.85
C TYR A 322 -10.58 9.52 25.80
N LEU A 323 -9.85 9.83 26.86
CA LEU A 323 -8.40 9.63 26.96
C LEU A 323 -8.09 8.60 28.05
N THR A 324 -6.95 7.91 27.93
CA THR A 324 -6.44 6.99 28.94
C THR A 324 -4.93 7.10 29.05
N ASN A 325 -4.40 6.97 30.27
CA ASN A 325 -2.96 6.84 30.57
C ASN A 325 -2.60 5.36 30.77
N GLY A 326 -3.42 4.47 30.21
CA GLY A 326 -3.32 3.03 30.33
C GLY A 326 -3.88 2.36 29.09
N THR A 327 -4.53 1.21 29.26
CA THR A 327 -4.97 0.40 28.11
C THR A 327 -6.46 0.16 28.03
N THR A 328 -7.24 0.29 29.11
CA THR A 328 -8.64 -0.17 29.09
C THR A 328 -9.63 0.70 29.86
N THR A 329 -9.16 1.65 30.66
CA THR A 329 -10.02 2.53 31.47
C THR A 329 -10.01 3.93 30.91
N THR A 330 -11.17 4.56 30.77
CA THR A 330 -11.20 6.00 30.47
C THR A 330 -10.82 6.77 31.72
N ASP A 331 -9.70 7.49 31.66
CA ASP A 331 -9.18 8.30 32.76
C ASP A 331 -9.71 9.74 32.67
N ALA A 332 -9.93 10.24 31.45
CA ALA A 332 -10.55 11.54 31.20
C ALA A 332 -11.63 11.47 30.11
N SER A 333 -12.73 12.22 30.30
CA SER A 333 -13.72 12.44 29.24
C SER A 333 -14.35 13.83 29.31
N PHE A 334 -14.44 14.51 28.17
CA PHE A 334 -14.89 15.89 28.07
C PHE A 334 -15.34 16.24 26.65
N ILE A 335 -15.92 17.42 26.45
CA ILE A 335 -16.43 17.86 25.14
C ILE A 335 -15.60 19.03 24.62
N PHE A 336 -15.07 18.89 23.41
CA PHE A 336 -14.31 19.93 22.70
C PHE A 336 -14.46 19.77 21.18
N GLY A 337 -14.50 20.88 20.42
CA GLY A 337 -14.57 20.88 18.94
C GLY A 337 -15.85 21.42 18.30
N HIS A 338 -16.87 21.81 19.08
CA HIS A 338 -18.09 22.49 18.59
C HIS A 338 -18.98 21.70 17.59
N GLY A 339 -18.92 20.36 17.54
CA GLY A 339 -20.03 19.54 17.02
C GLY A 339 -20.18 19.42 15.50
N ALA A 340 -19.24 19.91 14.69
CA ALA A 340 -19.43 19.88 13.24
C ALA A 340 -19.09 18.50 12.65
N SER A 341 -19.92 18.04 11.71
CA SER A 341 -19.65 16.81 10.98
C SER A 341 -18.35 16.94 10.18
N GLY A 342 -17.44 15.98 10.36
CA GLY A 342 -16.18 15.89 9.61
C GLY A 342 -14.92 16.33 10.36
N ASP A 343 -15.08 17.00 11.50
CA ASP A 343 -14.00 17.44 12.40
C ASP A 343 -13.01 16.29 12.71
N ARG A 344 -11.71 16.56 12.50
CA ARG A 344 -10.59 15.60 12.64
C ARG A 344 -9.83 15.90 13.93
N PRO A 345 -9.64 14.90 14.82
CA PRO A 345 -8.88 15.11 16.04
C PRO A 345 -7.40 15.28 15.73
N VAL A 346 -6.73 16.07 16.55
CA VAL A 346 -5.28 16.18 16.65
C VAL A 346 -4.91 16.29 18.13
N ALA A 347 -3.65 16.03 18.47
CA ALA A 347 -3.06 16.29 19.77
C ALA A 347 -1.62 16.79 19.58
N GLY A 348 -1.11 17.45 20.62
CA GLY A 348 0.25 17.98 20.69
C GLY A 348 0.41 18.91 21.89
N ASP A 349 1.65 19.23 22.25
CA ASP A 349 2.05 20.21 23.24
C ASP A 349 2.12 21.61 22.59
N TRP A 350 0.99 22.33 22.65
CA TRP A 350 0.86 23.61 21.97
C TRP A 350 1.61 24.78 22.64
N ASP A 351 2.04 24.62 23.90
CA ASP A 351 2.69 25.68 24.68
C ASP A 351 3.99 25.29 25.41
N ASN A 352 4.54 24.11 25.09
CA ASN A 352 5.80 23.58 25.59
C ASN A 352 5.81 23.48 27.12
N ASP A 353 4.74 22.90 27.69
CA ASP A 353 4.63 22.60 29.12
C ASP A 353 4.82 21.11 29.46
N GLY A 354 5.04 20.29 28.43
CA GLY A 354 5.24 18.85 28.46
C GLY A 354 3.95 18.05 28.49
N PHE A 355 2.76 18.67 28.40
CA PHE A 355 1.50 17.96 28.29
C PHE A 355 0.95 18.06 26.87
N ASP A 356 0.63 16.90 26.30
CA ASP A 356 -0.20 16.88 25.10
C ASP A 356 -1.63 17.24 25.44
N THR A 357 -2.21 18.07 24.59
CA THR A 357 -3.61 18.49 24.73
C THR A 357 -4.31 18.46 23.38
N VAL A 358 -5.64 18.48 23.42
CA VAL A 358 -6.43 18.12 22.23
C VAL A 358 -6.70 19.30 21.31
N GLY A 359 -6.87 18.99 20.02
CA GLY A 359 -7.27 19.94 19.00
C GLY A 359 -8.25 19.32 18.00
N VAL A 360 -8.90 20.19 17.23
CA VAL A 360 -9.76 19.80 16.10
C VAL A 360 -9.42 20.61 14.86
N PHE A 361 -9.17 19.91 13.77
CA PHE A 361 -9.16 20.49 12.43
C PHE A 361 -10.50 20.29 11.73
N ARG A 362 -11.07 21.36 11.21
CA ARG A 362 -12.32 21.36 10.44
C ARG A 362 -12.02 21.45 8.93
N PRO A 363 -12.18 20.36 8.17
CA PRO A 363 -11.81 20.35 6.76
C PRO A 363 -12.73 21.19 5.86
N SER A 364 -13.96 21.48 6.29
CA SER A 364 -14.95 22.21 5.48
C SER A 364 -14.59 23.68 5.28
N ASN A 365 -13.76 24.25 6.15
CA ASN A 365 -13.32 25.63 6.09
C ASN A 365 -11.85 25.84 6.53
N SER A 366 -11.08 24.75 6.59
CA SER A 366 -9.65 24.74 6.97
C SER A 366 -9.36 25.43 8.31
N THR A 367 -10.28 25.33 9.28
CA THR A 367 -10.13 25.98 10.58
C THR A 367 -9.59 25.03 11.63
N TRP A 368 -8.62 25.48 12.39
CA TRP A 368 -8.06 24.80 13.56
C TRP A 368 -8.68 25.36 14.83
N TYR A 369 -8.90 24.49 15.82
CA TYR A 369 -9.33 24.81 17.18
C TYR A 369 -8.42 24.03 18.13
N LEU A 370 -7.58 24.73 18.89
CA LEU A 370 -6.65 24.11 19.84
C LEU A 370 -7.00 24.53 21.27
N THR A 371 -6.66 23.69 22.25
CA THR A 371 -6.83 24.00 23.67
C THR A 371 -5.73 23.37 24.51
N ASN A 372 -5.29 24.09 25.55
CA ASN A 372 -4.40 23.57 26.61
C ASN A 372 -5.22 23.13 27.84
N GLY A 373 -6.51 22.86 27.61
CA GLY A 373 -7.47 22.46 28.61
C GLY A 373 -8.47 21.47 28.02
N THR A 374 -9.68 21.44 28.56
CA THR A 374 -10.67 20.42 28.20
C THR A 374 -11.95 20.98 27.58
N THR A 375 -12.17 22.30 27.61
CA THR A 375 -13.48 22.87 27.21
C THR A 375 -13.43 24.23 26.51
N THR A 376 -12.38 25.03 26.70
CA THR A 376 -12.24 26.35 26.07
C THR A 376 -11.41 26.26 24.81
N THR A 377 -11.72 27.03 23.78
CA THR A 377 -10.81 27.16 22.63
C THR A 377 -9.82 28.27 22.94
N ASP A 378 -8.54 27.91 23.07
CA ASP A 378 -7.46 28.85 23.40
C ASP A 378 -6.86 29.47 22.13
N ALA A 379 -6.82 28.72 21.03
CA ALA A 379 -6.47 29.22 19.70
C ALA A 379 -7.45 28.77 18.61
N SER A 380 -7.81 29.69 17.70
CA SER A 380 -8.54 29.36 16.48
C SER A 380 -8.12 30.22 15.30
N PHE A 381 -7.77 29.57 14.20
CA PHE A 381 -7.22 30.22 13.01
C PHE A 381 -7.44 29.34 11.77
N ILE A 382 -7.21 29.92 10.59
CA ILE A 382 -7.32 29.21 9.31
C ILE A 382 -5.91 28.94 8.79
N PHE A 383 -5.64 27.68 8.43
CA PHE A 383 -4.41 27.26 7.75
C PHE A 383 -4.70 26.10 6.79
N GLY A 384 -3.96 26.04 5.67
CA GLY A 384 -4.15 25.05 4.59
C GLY A 384 -4.83 25.61 3.33
N HIS A 385 -5.30 26.87 3.35
CA HIS A 385 -5.89 27.66 2.25
C HIS A 385 -6.29 26.86 0.98
N GLY A 386 -7.51 26.29 0.94
CA GLY A 386 -8.31 26.37 -0.28
C GLY A 386 -8.88 25.11 -0.94
N ALA A 387 -8.88 23.92 -0.33
CA ALA A 387 -9.68 22.81 -0.86
C ALA A 387 -10.32 21.98 0.25
N SER A 388 -11.60 21.64 0.08
CA SER A 388 -12.26 20.62 0.90
C SER A 388 -11.47 19.31 0.80
N GLY A 389 -10.97 18.80 1.91
CA GLY A 389 -10.36 17.46 1.98
C GLY A 389 -8.94 17.39 2.54
N ASP A 390 -8.26 18.52 2.80
CA ASP A 390 -6.95 18.54 3.45
C ASP A 390 -6.96 17.74 4.76
N VAL A 391 -5.90 16.97 5.02
CA VAL A 391 -5.76 16.07 6.18
C VAL A 391 -4.75 16.68 7.16
N PRO A 392 -5.11 16.88 8.44
CA PRO A 392 -4.21 17.49 9.41
C PRO A 392 -3.08 16.54 9.78
N VAL A 393 -1.95 17.12 10.18
CA VAL A 393 -0.79 16.46 10.79
C VAL A 393 -0.15 17.47 11.75
N VAL A 394 0.43 17.02 12.86
CA VAL A 394 0.95 17.87 13.94
C VAL A 394 2.27 17.31 14.44
N GLY A 395 3.24 18.17 14.72
CA GLY A 395 4.53 17.78 15.27
C GLY A 395 5.42 18.99 15.53
N ASP A 396 6.52 18.79 16.23
CA ASP A 396 7.62 19.74 16.39
C ASP A 396 8.54 19.69 15.16
N TRP A 397 8.28 20.56 14.18
CA TRP A 397 9.03 20.56 12.92
C TRP A 397 10.41 21.24 13.02
N ASP A 398 10.68 21.98 14.10
CA ASP A 398 11.88 22.81 14.24
C ASP A 398 12.59 22.75 15.59
N GLU A 399 12.31 21.72 16.38
CA GLU A 399 13.01 21.35 17.62
C GLU A 399 12.89 22.44 18.71
N ASP A 400 11.77 23.17 18.74
CA ASP A 400 11.53 24.22 19.74
C ASP A 400 10.68 23.75 20.93
N GLY A 401 10.26 22.49 20.91
CA GLY A 401 9.41 21.83 21.89
C GLY A 401 7.93 22.19 21.77
N VAL A 402 7.52 22.93 20.74
CA VAL A 402 6.11 23.24 20.48
C VAL A 402 5.60 22.43 19.31
N ASP A 403 4.57 21.64 19.54
CA ASP A 403 3.84 20.99 18.47
C ASP A 403 3.09 22.00 17.63
N THR A 404 3.29 21.92 16.31
CA THR A 404 2.72 22.89 15.38
C THR A 404 2.01 22.25 14.21
N ILE A 405 1.06 23.00 13.68
CA ILE A 405 0.09 22.51 12.70
C ILE A 405 0.66 22.30 11.29
N GLY A 406 0.19 21.24 10.63
CA GLY A 406 0.45 20.93 9.23
C GLY A 406 -0.77 20.36 8.52
N ALA A 407 -0.76 20.37 7.19
CA ALA A 407 -1.83 19.79 6.39
C ALA A 407 -1.30 19.13 5.10
N ARG A 408 -1.75 17.91 4.83
CA ARG A 408 -1.58 17.24 3.52
C ARG A 408 -2.79 17.54 2.65
N ARG A 409 -2.53 17.93 1.39
CA ARG A 409 -3.54 18.04 0.35
C ARG A 409 -3.58 16.78 -0.51
N PRO A 410 -4.65 15.95 -0.46
CA PRO A 410 -4.71 14.70 -1.22
C PRO A 410 -4.73 14.88 -2.75
N SER A 411 -5.25 16.00 -3.25
CA SER A 411 -5.41 16.24 -4.69
C SER A 411 -4.09 16.43 -5.44
N ASN A 412 -3.02 16.81 -4.74
CA ASN A 412 -1.69 17.02 -5.31
C ASN A 412 -0.56 16.48 -4.43
N ASN A 413 -0.92 15.75 -3.37
CA ASN A 413 -0.02 15.18 -2.38
C ASN A 413 0.94 16.16 -1.70
N THR A 414 0.66 17.46 -1.74
CA THR A 414 1.54 18.46 -1.10
C THR A 414 1.26 18.53 0.39
N VAL A 415 2.31 18.50 1.19
CA VAL A 415 2.27 18.78 2.62
C VAL A 415 2.72 20.21 2.85
N TYR A 416 2.02 20.91 3.73
CA TYR A 416 2.29 22.28 4.15
C TYR A 416 2.42 22.27 5.67
N LEU A 417 3.56 22.69 6.20
CA LEU A 417 3.83 22.77 7.64
C LEU A 417 4.02 24.23 8.07
N ARG A 418 3.69 24.50 9.32
CA ARG A 418 3.89 25.79 9.99
C ARG A 418 4.64 25.54 11.27
N ASN A 419 5.60 26.40 11.59
CA ASN A 419 6.30 26.37 12.86
C ASN A 419 5.61 27.27 13.91
N THR A 420 4.32 27.55 13.72
CA THR A 420 3.52 28.30 14.69
C THR A 420 2.05 27.92 14.60
N ASN A 421 1.37 27.93 15.75
CA ASN A 421 -0.07 27.73 15.87
C ASN A 421 -0.86 28.99 15.50
N SER A 422 -0.73 29.41 14.24
CA SER A 422 -1.37 30.60 13.67
C SER A 422 -1.64 30.44 12.18
N GLY A 423 -2.62 31.21 11.67
CA GLY A 423 -2.79 31.38 10.24
C GLY A 423 -1.63 32.16 9.63
N GLY A 424 -1.30 31.93 8.37
CA GLY A 424 -0.15 32.59 7.75
C GLY A 424 0.44 31.83 6.56
N PRO A 425 1.58 32.32 6.03
CA PRO A 425 2.31 31.64 4.96
C PRO A 425 2.87 30.30 5.44
N VAL A 426 3.03 29.36 4.52
CA VAL A 426 3.64 28.05 4.79
C VAL A 426 5.13 28.21 5.04
N ASP A 427 5.66 27.55 6.08
CA ASP A 427 7.10 27.57 6.42
C ASP A 427 7.85 26.47 5.68
N ILE A 428 7.29 25.25 5.66
CA ILE A 428 7.84 24.08 4.95
C ILE A 428 6.80 23.52 4.00
N GLN A 429 7.18 23.32 2.73
CA GLN A 429 6.32 22.63 1.77
C GLN A 429 7.10 21.62 0.95
N PHE A 430 6.49 20.47 0.70
CA PHE A 430 7.04 19.45 -0.19
C PHE A 430 5.91 18.59 -0.74
N ILE A 431 6.13 18.00 -1.92
CA ILE A 431 5.25 16.96 -2.42
C ILE A 431 5.62 15.68 -1.69
N TYR A 432 4.65 15.10 -0.99
CA TYR A 432 4.76 13.74 -0.49
C TYR A 432 4.99 12.80 -1.68
N GLY A 433 5.95 11.90 -1.59
CA GLY A 433 6.33 11.01 -2.69
C GLY A 433 7.45 10.09 -2.22
N ILE A 434 7.12 8.81 -2.12
CA ILE A 434 7.91 7.73 -1.50
C ILE A 434 9.27 7.55 -2.14
#